data_AF-A0A139SPP4-F1
#
_entry.id   AF-A0A139SPP4-F1
#
_cell.length_a   1.000
_cell.length_b   1.000
_cell.length_c   1.000
_cell.angle_alpha   90.00
_cell.angle_beta   90.00
_cell.angle_gamma   90.00
#
_symmetry.space_group_name_H-M   'P 1'
#
loop_
_entity.id
_entity.type
_entity.pdbx_description
1 polymer ?
#
loop_
_entity_poly.entity_id
_entity_poly.type
_entity_poly.pdbx_seq_one_letter_code
_entity_poly.pdbx_strand_id
1 'polypeptide(L)'
;MLPVGAIIVGVIGLLLGGYSAISLGNVKRTLAEHQGKMARFDSFESQVGTATSASEKATRDIGALTRSTQDAFNQVGAELGNLRGAITKLEESPRARSAATAAANRPAANAAANTGAAAAASGAQAAASGGGDYVVKSGDTGVRIARELGISFASLQAANPDVNWNRLGVGQRLKRP
;
A
#
# COMPACT_ATOMS: atom_id res chain seq x y z
N MET A 1 47.17 -5.11 84.72
CA MET A 1 47.39 -4.53 83.39
C MET A 1 46.47 -5.24 82.40
N LEU A 2 45.17 -4.92 82.46
CA LEU A 2 44.13 -5.37 81.53
C LEU A 2 44.22 -4.51 80.25
N PRO A 3 43.73 -4.99 79.11
CA PRO A 3 44.50 -5.21 77.91
C PRO A 3 44.32 -4.05 76.93
N VAL A 4 45.25 -3.10 76.95
CA VAL A 4 45.30 -1.99 75.99
C VAL A 4 45.29 -2.52 74.54
N GLY A 5 45.91 -3.68 74.29
CA GLY A 5 45.88 -4.35 72.99
C GLY A 5 44.49 -4.80 72.52
N ALA A 6 43.60 -5.24 73.43
CA ALA A 6 42.25 -5.67 73.06
C ALA A 6 41.34 -4.47 72.72
N ILE A 7 41.55 -3.34 73.40
CA ILE A 7 40.80 -2.10 73.15
C ILE A 7 41.15 -1.54 71.77
N ILE A 8 42.44 -1.52 71.40
CA ILE A 8 42.88 -1.02 70.09
C ILE A 8 42.30 -1.87 68.95
N VAL A 9 42.37 -3.20 69.06
CA VAL A 9 41.81 -4.11 68.06
C VAL A 9 40.28 -3.97 67.96
N GLY A 10 39.59 -3.81 69.10
CA GLY A 10 38.15 -3.56 69.12
C GLY A 10 37.73 -2.27 68.43
N VAL A 11 38.48 -1.18 68.65
CA VAL A 11 38.21 0.14 68.02
C VAL A 11 38.46 0.08 66.51
N ILE A 12 39.53 -0.58 66.07
CA ILE A 12 39.82 -0.78 64.64
C ILE A 12 38.72 -1.62 63.98
N GLY A 13 38.30 -2.72 64.62
CA GLY A 13 37.20 -3.55 64.12
C GLY A 13 35.88 -2.80 64.02
N LEU A 14 35.58 -1.92 64.97
CA LEU A 14 34.38 -1.09 64.96
C LEU A 14 34.43 -0.01 63.88
N LEU A 15 35.59 0.61 63.65
CA LEU A 15 35.79 1.58 62.56
C LEU A 15 35.67 0.93 61.19
N LEU A 16 36.32 -0.23 60.97
CA LEU A 16 36.19 -0.96 59.71
C LEU A 16 34.76 -1.49 59.50
N GLY A 17 34.13 -2.05 60.54
CA GLY A 17 32.74 -2.51 60.48
C GLY A 17 31.76 -1.38 60.19
N GLY A 18 31.93 -0.24 60.86
CA GLY A 18 31.12 0.97 60.65
C GLY A 18 31.30 1.56 59.24
N TYR A 19 32.54 1.65 58.75
CA TYR A 19 32.84 2.12 57.40
C TYR A 19 32.24 1.20 56.32
N SER A 20 32.33 -0.12 56.51
CA SER A 20 31.72 -1.11 55.63
C SER A 20 30.19 -0.99 55.58
N ALA A 21 29.56 -0.76 56.73
CA ALA A 21 28.12 -0.61 56.84
C ALA A 21 27.60 0.65 56.11
N ILE A 22 28.37 1.75 56.14
CA ILE A 22 28.03 2.98 55.41
C ILE A 22 28.24 2.80 53.89
N SER A 23 29.28 2.06 53.48
CA SER A 23 29.54 1.76 52.06
C SER A 23 28.51 0.81 51.44
N LEU A 24 27.94 -0.10 52.23
CA LEU A 24 26.90 -1.04 51.79
C LEU A 24 25.65 -0.34 51.22
N GLY A 25 25.30 0.85 51.71
CA GLY A 25 24.20 1.66 51.18
C GLY A 25 24.48 2.19 49.77
N ASN A 26 25.72 2.64 49.54
CA ASN A 26 26.16 3.16 48.24
C ASN A 26 26.31 2.05 47.20
N VAL A 27 26.75 0.85 47.62
CA VAL A 27 26.85 -0.33 46.74
C VAL A 27 25.47 -0.81 46.30
N LYS A 28 24.47 -0.88 47.20
CA LYS A 28 23.09 -1.25 46.83
C LYS A 28 22.45 -0.23 45.87
N ARG A 29 22.75 1.06 46.05
CA ARG A 29 22.21 2.13 45.20
C ARG A 29 22.81 2.11 43.79
N THR A 30 24.12 1.92 43.68
CA THR A 30 24.78 1.72 42.37
C THR A 30 24.31 0.43 41.70
N LEU A 31 24.13 -0.67 42.44
CA LEU A 31 23.60 -1.92 41.88
C LEU A 31 22.18 -1.76 41.30
N ALA A 32 21.31 -1.01 41.97
CA ALA A 32 19.97 -0.70 41.47
C ALA A 32 19.99 0.17 40.20
N GLU A 33 20.91 1.15 40.11
CA GLU A 33 21.10 1.96 38.91
C GLU A 33 21.67 1.15 37.73
N HIS A 34 22.54 0.17 38.00
CA HIS A 34 23.06 -0.73 36.97
C HIS A 34 22.02 -1.74 36.47
N GLN A 35 21.09 -2.17 37.32
CA GLN A 35 20.01 -3.09 36.95
C GLN A 35 19.06 -2.47 35.91
N GLY A 36 18.78 -1.16 36.04
CA GLY A 36 17.99 -0.42 35.04
C GLY A 36 18.68 -0.24 33.69
N LYS A 37 20.02 -0.22 33.65
CA LYS A 37 20.80 -0.16 32.40
C LYS A 37 20.80 -1.51 31.67
N MET A 38 20.89 -2.63 32.39
CA MET A 38 20.84 -3.97 31.78
C MET A 38 19.52 -4.25 31.07
N ALA A 39 18.37 -3.84 31.66
CA ALA A 39 17.07 -4.00 31.00
C ALA A 39 16.95 -3.22 29.67
N ARG A 40 17.64 -2.08 29.54
CA ARG A 40 17.70 -1.34 28.27
C ARG A 40 18.62 -2.01 27.23
N PHE A 41 19.66 -2.71 27.68
CA PHE A 41 20.52 -3.50 26.79
C PHE A 41 19.78 -4.71 26.21
N ASP A 42 18.98 -5.43 27.00
CA ASP A 42 18.15 -6.55 26.50
C ASP A 42 17.13 -6.08 25.45
N SER A 43 16.50 -4.91 25.70
CA SER A 43 15.60 -4.29 24.72
C SER A 43 16.32 -3.88 23.44
N PHE A 44 17.58 -3.46 23.53
CA PHE A 44 18.38 -3.08 22.37
C PHE A 44 18.79 -4.31 21.55
N GLU A 45 19.20 -5.40 22.21
CA GLU A 45 19.53 -6.67 21.54
C GLU A 45 18.31 -7.27 20.83
N SER A 46 17.13 -7.25 21.48
CA SER A 46 15.87 -7.65 20.86
C SER A 46 15.52 -6.78 19.64
N GLN A 47 15.71 -5.46 19.75
CA GLN A 47 15.44 -4.54 18.63
C GLN A 47 16.40 -4.76 17.46
N VAL A 48 17.68 -5.03 17.72
CA VAL A 48 18.68 -5.35 16.68
C VAL A 48 18.35 -6.68 15.98
N GLY A 49 17.92 -7.71 16.72
CA GLY A 49 17.50 -8.99 16.13
C GLY A 49 16.29 -8.85 15.20
N THR A 50 15.30 -8.04 15.58
CA THR A 50 14.12 -7.77 14.73
C THR A 50 14.46 -6.90 13.52
N ALA A 51 15.39 -5.96 13.65
CA ALA A 51 15.84 -5.11 12.55
C ALA A 51 16.56 -5.92 11.44
N THR A 52 17.42 -6.87 11.81
CA THR A 52 18.09 -7.75 10.84
C THR A 52 17.09 -8.61 10.08
N SER A 53 16.14 -9.23 10.80
CA SER A 53 15.09 -10.05 10.20
C SER A 53 14.16 -9.24 9.28
N ALA A 54 13.84 -8.00 9.66
CA ALA A 54 13.07 -7.07 8.83
C ALA A 54 13.83 -6.67 7.56
N SER A 55 15.15 -6.50 7.66
CA SER A 55 16.02 -6.17 6.52
C SER A 55 16.07 -7.32 5.52
N GLU A 56 16.23 -8.56 5.98
CA GLU A 56 16.20 -9.76 5.12
C GLU A 56 14.83 -9.96 4.44
N LYS A 57 13.74 -9.64 5.15
CA LYS A 57 12.41 -9.66 4.58
C LYS A 57 12.25 -8.59 3.50
N ALA A 58 12.73 -7.37 3.76
CA ALA A 58 12.69 -6.28 2.78
C ALA A 58 13.49 -6.63 1.50
N THR A 59 14.67 -7.22 1.62
CA THR A 59 15.45 -7.68 0.46
C THR A 59 14.70 -8.73 -0.36
N ARG A 60 14.03 -9.69 0.30
CA ARG A 60 13.20 -10.70 -0.37
C ARG A 60 11.97 -10.08 -1.06
N ASP A 61 11.29 -9.16 -0.38
CA ASP A 61 10.11 -8.48 -0.89
C ASP A 61 10.46 -7.63 -2.13
N ILE A 62 11.61 -6.95 -2.14
CA ILE A 62 12.14 -6.23 -3.31
C ILE A 62 12.37 -7.19 -4.48
N GLY A 63 13.05 -8.31 -4.25
CA GLY A 63 13.30 -9.30 -5.31
C GLY A 63 12.03 -9.97 -5.84
N ALA A 64 11.00 -10.12 -5.01
CA ALA A 64 9.69 -10.60 -5.44
C ALA A 64 8.95 -9.54 -6.28
N LEU A 65 8.99 -8.28 -5.86
CA LEU A 65 8.37 -7.16 -6.58
C LEU A 65 8.98 -6.96 -7.97
N THR A 66 10.31 -7.03 -8.08
CA THR A 66 11.00 -6.93 -9.38
C THR A 66 10.54 -8.02 -10.34
N ARG A 67 10.47 -9.28 -9.88
CA ARG A 67 9.98 -10.41 -10.70
C ARG A 67 8.51 -10.23 -11.09
N SER A 68 7.66 -9.91 -10.12
CA SER A 68 6.23 -9.65 -10.38
C SER A 68 6.01 -8.52 -11.39
N THR A 69 6.87 -7.50 -11.37
CA THR A 69 6.79 -6.38 -12.34
C THR A 69 7.17 -6.84 -13.74
N GLN A 70 8.23 -7.65 -13.86
CA GLN A 70 8.65 -8.21 -15.15
C GLN A 70 7.57 -9.15 -15.72
N ASP A 71 6.99 -10.00 -14.89
CA ASP A 71 5.92 -10.92 -15.29
C ASP A 71 4.67 -10.17 -15.74
N ALA A 72 4.27 -9.14 -14.99
CA ALA A 72 3.15 -8.28 -15.36
C ALA A 72 3.40 -7.57 -16.71
N PHE A 73 4.63 -7.13 -16.97
CA PHE A 73 4.98 -6.51 -18.24
C PHE A 73 4.89 -7.49 -19.42
N ASN A 74 5.40 -8.71 -19.24
CA ASN A 74 5.29 -9.77 -20.23
C ASN A 74 3.81 -10.13 -20.52
N GLN A 75 2.98 -10.19 -19.49
CA GLN A 75 1.54 -10.45 -19.61
C GLN A 75 0.82 -9.35 -20.39
N VAL A 76 1.09 -8.08 -20.08
CA VAL A 76 0.53 -6.93 -20.81
C VAL A 76 0.92 -6.99 -22.29
N GLY A 77 2.17 -7.36 -22.60
CA GLY A 77 2.62 -7.55 -23.98
C GLY A 77 1.80 -8.61 -24.74
N ALA A 78 1.51 -9.75 -24.10
CA ALA A 78 0.69 -10.81 -24.70
C ALA A 78 -0.77 -10.36 -24.91
N GLU A 79 -1.36 -9.65 -23.94
CA GLU A 79 -2.72 -9.13 -24.08
C GLU A 79 -2.81 -8.09 -25.20
N LEU A 80 -1.83 -7.18 -25.32
CA LEU A 80 -1.78 -6.22 -26.43
C LEU A 80 -1.70 -6.91 -27.80
N GLY A 81 -0.96 -8.02 -27.89
CA GLY A 81 -0.91 -8.85 -29.10
C GLY A 81 -2.29 -9.44 -29.45
N ASN A 82 -2.99 -9.98 -28.45
CA ASN A 82 -4.33 -10.54 -28.62
C ASN A 82 -5.37 -9.47 -29.00
N LEU A 83 -5.32 -8.30 -28.36
CA LEU A 83 -6.19 -7.17 -28.71
C LEU A 83 -5.96 -6.71 -30.14
N ARG A 84 -4.69 -6.58 -30.57
CA ARG A 84 -4.36 -6.23 -31.95
C ARG A 84 -4.93 -7.24 -32.93
N GLY A 85 -4.78 -8.54 -32.66
CA GLY A 85 -5.35 -9.60 -33.48
C GLY A 85 -6.89 -9.58 -33.54
N ALA A 86 -7.55 -9.29 -32.41
CA ALA A 86 -8.99 -9.16 -32.34
C ALA A 86 -9.51 -7.97 -33.16
N ILE A 87 -8.80 -6.82 -33.11
CA ILE A 87 -9.13 -5.63 -33.92
C ILE A 87 -9.02 -5.95 -35.42
N THR A 88 -7.95 -6.61 -35.87
CA THR A 88 -7.80 -7.02 -37.28
C THR A 88 -8.90 -7.98 -37.73
N LYS A 89 -9.26 -8.99 -36.90
CA LYS A 89 -10.38 -9.91 -37.20
C LYS A 89 -11.73 -9.21 -37.27
N LEU A 90 -11.93 -8.20 -36.42
CA LEU A 90 -13.16 -7.41 -36.40
C LEU A 90 -13.23 -6.41 -37.56
N GLU A 91 -12.09 -6.06 -38.18
CA GLU A 91 -12.03 -5.23 -39.39
C GLU A 91 -12.27 -6.04 -40.68
N GLU A 92 -11.91 -7.32 -40.71
CA GLU A 92 -12.25 -8.23 -41.83
C GLU A 92 -13.74 -8.66 -41.82
N SER A 93 -14.34 -8.80 -40.64
CA SER A 93 -15.73 -9.22 -40.47
C SER A 93 -16.80 -8.30 -41.11
N PRO A 94 -16.67 -6.96 -41.14
CA PRO A 94 -17.60 -6.09 -41.85
C PRO A 94 -17.41 -6.14 -43.36
N ARG A 95 -16.28 -6.58 -43.93
CA ARG A 95 -16.14 -6.74 -45.39
C ARG A 95 -16.88 -7.99 -45.90
N ALA A 96 -16.87 -9.08 -45.13
CA ALA A 96 -17.66 -10.27 -45.46
C ALA A 96 -19.18 -10.07 -45.21
N ARG A 97 -19.55 -9.36 -44.14
CA ARG A 97 -20.97 -9.07 -43.82
C ARG A 97 -21.56 -7.94 -44.69
N SER A 98 -20.75 -6.98 -45.15
CA SER A 98 -21.20 -5.98 -46.14
C SER A 98 -21.26 -6.53 -47.57
N ALA A 99 -20.42 -7.51 -47.94
CA ALA A 99 -20.57 -8.21 -49.23
C ALA A 99 -21.87 -9.03 -49.30
N ALA A 100 -22.28 -9.67 -48.19
CA ALA A 100 -23.55 -10.40 -48.11
C ALA A 100 -24.78 -9.49 -48.03
N THR A 101 -24.64 -8.27 -47.49
CA THR A 101 -25.76 -7.30 -47.38
C THR A 101 -25.85 -6.35 -48.59
N ALA A 102 -24.78 -6.22 -49.39
CA ALA A 102 -24.75 -5.37 -50.59
C ALA A 102 -25.52 -5.96 -51.79
N ALA A 103 -25.89 -7.24 -51.78
CA ALA A 103 -26.72 -7.84 -52.83
C ALA A 103 -28.23 -7.59 -52.64
N ALA A 104 -28.68 -7.19 -51.45
CA ALA A 104 -30.10 -7.15 -51.10
C ALA A 104 -30.72 -5.74 -51.07
N ASN A 105 -29.95 -4.66 -51.24
CA ASN A 105 -30.50 -3.30 -51.18
C ASN A 105 -29.79 -2.34 -52.15
N ARG A 106 -30.32 -2.25 -53.37
CA ARG A 106 -29.98 -1.22 -54.35
C ARG A 106 -31.31 -0.63 -54.82
N PRO A 107 -31.59 0.66 -54.55
CA PRO A 107 -31.33 1.66 -55.60
C PRO A 107 -30.90 3.07 -55.12
N ALA A 108 -30.36 3.79 -56.11
CA ALA A 108 -30.34 5.25 -56.32
C ALA A 108 -29.43 6.15 -55.44
N ALA A 109 -28.26 6.44 -56.03
CA ALA A 109 -27.54 7.71 -56.09
C ALA A 109 -27.94 8.87 -55.15
N ASN A 110 -26.95 9.36 -54.39
CA ASN A 110 -26.61 10.78 -54.46
C ASN A 110 -25.10 10.97 -54.26
N ALA A 111 -24.48 11.71 -55.17
CA ALA A 111 -23.08 12.07 -55.14
C ALA A 111 -22.95 13.48 -54.54
N ALA A 112 -22.14 13.63 -53.50
CA ALA A 112 -21.47 14.89 -53.18
C ALA A 112 -20.30 14.62 -52.23
N ALA A 113 -19.11 14.95 -52.70
CA ALA A 113 -17.86 14.90 -51.95
C ALA A 113 -17.84 15.91 -50.79
N ASN A 114 -17.09 15.61 -49.73
CA ASN A 114 -16.19 16.61 -49.16
C ASN A 114 -15.00 15.98 -48.42
N THR A 115 -13.82 16.33 -48.90
CA THR A 115 -12.50 16.17 -48.27
C THR A 115 -12.32 17.18 -47.13
N GLY A 116 -11.62 16.81 -46.05
CA GLY A 116 -11.17 17.78 -45.05
C GLY A 116 -10.63 17.14 -43.79
N ALA A 117 -9.47 17.61 -43.34
CA ALA A 117 -8.60 16.99 -42.34
C ALA A 117 -8.99 17.26 -40.87
N ALA A 118 -8.45 16.40 -40.01
CA ALA A 118 -7.93 16.59 -38.64
C ALA A 118 -8.46 17.70 -37.72
N ALA A 119 -8.64 17.27 -36.45
CA ALA A 119 -8.44 17.98 -35.18
C ALA A 119 -9.70 18.18 -34.30
N ALA A 120 -9.61 17.57 -33.11
CA ALA A 120 -10.10 18.01 -31.80
C ALA A 120 -11.47 18.70 -31.68
N ALA A 121 -12.42 18.03 -31.02
CA ALA A 121 -12.81 18.31 -29.63
C ALA A 121 -14.20 17.72 -29.32
N SER A 122 -14.35 17.25 -28.08
CA SER A 122 -15.60 17.20 -27.30
C SER A 122 -16.83 16.50 -27.88
N GLY A 123 -17.26 15.44 -27.22
CA GLY A 123 -18.61 14.92 -27.40
C GLY A 123 -18.83 13.69 -26.54
N ALA A 124 -19.70 13.84 -25.54
CA ALA A 124 -20.08 12.83 -24.58
C ALA A 124 -20.48 11.50 -25.21
N GLN A 125 -20.21 10.40 -24.50
CA GLN A 125 -21.06 9.22 -24.61
C GLN A 125 -21.42 8.74 -23.21
N ALA A 126 -22.53 9.30 -22.74
CA ALA A 126 -23.38 8.67 -21.76
C ALA A 126 -23.81 7.30 -22.30
N ALA A 127 -23.63 6.26 -21.48
CA ALA A 127 -24.63 5.22 -21.24
C ALA A 127 -23.97 4.05 -20.51
N ALA A 128 -23.98 4.12 -19.19
CA ALA A 128 -24.44 2.98 -18.41
C ALA A 128 -24.95 3.53 -17.09
N SER A 129 -26.16 4.10 -17.13
CA SER A 129 -27.07 4.15 -16.00
C SER A 129 -27.41 2.71 -15.59
N GLY A 130 -26.42 1.96 -15.14
CA GLY A 130 -26.62 0.85 -14.22
C GLY A 130 -26.71 1.49 -12.85
N GLY A 131 -27.90 1.98 -12.52
CA GLY A 131 -28.26 2.57 -11.22
C GLY A 131 -28.15 1.54 -10.10
N GLY A 132 -26.91 1.12 -9.83
CA GLY A 132 -26.53 0.24 -8.75
C GLY A 132 -25.55 0.98 -7.88
N ASP A 133 -25.76 0.91 -6.57
CA ASP A 133 -24.80 1.45 -5.62
C ASP A 133 -23.55 0.58 -5.63
N TYR A 134 -22.38 1.23 -5.55
CA TYR A 134 -21.13 0.53 -5.29
C TYR A 134 -20.94 0.38 -3.78
N VAL A 135 -20.70 -0.83 -3.31
CA VAL A 135 -20.38 -1.10 -1.90
C VAL A 135 -18.86 -1.11 -1.75
N VAL A 136 -18.34 -0.14 -1.01
CA VAL A 136 -16.91 0.01 -0.72
C VAL A 136 -16.36 -1.25 -0.05
N LYS A 137 -15.27 -1.79 -0.60
CA LYS A 137 -14.55 -2.94 -0.07
C LYS A 137 -13.30 -2.48 0.70
N SER A 138 -12.71 -3.39 1.47
CA SER A 138 -11.48 -3.10 2.21
C SER A 138 -10.33 -2.76 1.26
N GLY A 139 -9.68 -1.61 1.48
CA GLY A 139 -8.55 -1.15 0.68
C GLY A 139 -8.91 -0.35 -0.58
N ASP A 140 -10.20 -0.03 -0.75
CA ASP A 140 -10.65 0.85 -1.82
C ASP A 140 -10.30 2.31 -1.56
N THR A 141 -10.01 3.02 -2.64
CA THR A 141 -9.88 4.48 -2.65
C THR A 141 -10.79 5.03 -3.73
N GLY A 142 -11.25 6.28 -3.61
CA GLY A 142 -12.16 6.87 -4.59
C GLY A 142 -11.67 6.77 -6.04
N VAL A 143 -10.35 6.89 -6.24
CA VAL A 143 -9.71 6.71 -7.57
C VAL A 143 -9.77 5.26 -8.06
N ARG A 144 -9.57 4.27 -7.18
CA ARG A 144 -9.68 2.84 -7.54
C ARG A 144 -11.11 2.46 -7.87
N ILE A 145 -12.06 2.95 -7.07
CA ILE A 145 -13.50 2.73 -7.29
C ILE A 145 -13.92 3.35 -8.62
N ALA A 146 -13.54 4.60 -8.90
CA ALA A 146 -13.85 5.26 -10.15
C ALA A 146 -13.30 4.47 -11.37
N ARG A 147 -12.08 3.94 -11.26
CA ARG A 147 -11.47 3.07 -12.29
C ARG A 147 -12.21 1.75 -12.47
N GLU A 148 -12.59 1.08 -11.38
CA GLU A 148 -13.38 -0.17 -11.43
C GLU A 148 -14.75 0.07 -12.07
N LEU A 149 -15.36 1.22 -11.79
CA LEU A 149 -16.65 1.64 -12.34
C LEU A 149 -16.56 2.21 -13.77
N GLY A 150 -15.35 2.42 -14.31
CA GLY A 150 -15.13 3.01 -15.63
C GLY A 150 -15.56 4.47 -15.75
N ILE A 151 -15.66 5.20 -14.63
CA ILE A 151 -16.07 6.60 -14.59
C ILE A 151 -14.94 7.50 -14.12
N SER A 152 -15.06 8.81 -14.35
CA SER A 152 -14.11 9.76 -13.78
C SER A 152 -14.32 9.88 -12.26
N PHE A 153 -13.23 10.09 -11.51
CA PHE A 153 -13.32 10.35 -10.07
C PHE A 153 -14.15 11.61 -9.78
N ALA A 154 -14.04 12.65 -10.62
CA ALA A 154 -14.84 13.86 -10.51
C ALA A 154 -16.35 13.58 -10.67
N SER A 155 -16.74 12.71 -11.61
CA SER A 155 -18.14 12.29 -11.79
C SER A 155 -18.66 11.52 -10.59
N LEU A 156 -17.83 10.61 -10.03
CA LEU A 156 -18.17 9.86 -8.83
C LEU A 156 -18.29 10.76 -7.59
N GLN A 157 -17.40 11.75 -7.46
CA GLN A 157 -17.44 12.76 -6.40
C GLN A 157 -18.66 13.68 -6.52
N ALA A 158 -18.99 14.12 -7.74
CA ALA A 158 -20.16 14.93 -8.01
C ALA A 158 -21.47 14.21 -7.68
N ALA A 159 -21.54 12.90 -7.91
CA ALA A 159 -22.69 12.07 -7.54
C ALA A 159 -22.82 11.83 -6.03
N ASN A 160 -21.73 12.01 -5.26
CA ASN A 160 -21.66 11.74 -3.82
C ASN A 160 -20.95 12.89 -3.05
N PRO A 161 -21.56 14.08 -2.99
CA PRO A 161 -20.94 15.25 -2.34
C PRO A 161 -20.79 15.08 -0.83
N ASP A 162 -21.67 14.29 -0.20
CA ASP A 162 -21.69 14.08 1.26
C ASP A 162 -20.67 13.03 1.74
N VAL A 163 -19.93 12.41 0.82
CA VAL A 163 -18.97 11.35 1.13
C VAL A 163 -17.60 11.94 1.45
N ASN A 164 -17.05 11.54 2.60
CA ASN A 164 -15.67 11.87 2.95
C ASN A 164 -14.69 10.90 2.26
N TRP A 165 -14.12 11.33 1.14
CA TRP A 165 -13.17 10.54 0.33
C TRP A 165 -11.85 10.19 1.03
N ASN A 166 -11.50 10.88 2.11
CA ASN A 166 -10.32 10.58 2.94
C ASN A 166 -10.61 9.50 4.00
N ARG A 167 -11.89 9.16 4.22
CA ARG A 167 -12.34 8.16 5.19
C ARG A 167 -13.51 7.37 4.61
N LEU A 168 -13.22 6.54 3.61
CA LEU A 168 -14.20 5.59 3.07
C LEU A 168 -14.33 4.39 4.03
N GLY A 169 -15.56 4.13 4.47
CA GLY A 169 -15.87 2.98 5.32
C GLY A 169 -16.14 1.73 4.47
N VAL A 170 -15.63 0.58 4.89
CA VAL A 170 -15.99 -0.70 4.26
C VAL A 170 -17.49 -0.95 4.45
N GLY A 171 -18.19 -1.32 3.39
CA GLY A 171 -19.64 -1.49 3.36
C GLY A 171 -20.42 -0.21 3.01
N GLN A 172 -19.75 0.93 2.85
CA GLN A 172 -20.40 2.19 2.46
C GLN A 172 -20.94 2.10 1.03
N ARG A 173 -22.15 2.61 0.80
CA ARG A 173 -22.80 2.64 -0.52
C ARG A 173 -22.52 3.97 -1.22
N LEU A 174 -22.00 3.91 -2.43
CA LEU A 174 -21.74 5.07 -3.29
C LEU A 174 -22.67 5.03 -4.49
N LYS A 175 -23.34 6.14 -4.77
CA LYS A 175 -24.18 6.31 -5.94
C LYS A 175 -23.32 6.42 -7.18
N ARG A 176 -23.71 5.72 -8.24
CA ARG A 176 -23.10 5.87 -9.56
C ARG A 176 -23.79 7.03 -10.30
N PRO A 177 -23.03 7.89 -11.01
CA PRO A 177 -23.58 8.91 -11.89
C PRO A 177 -24.28 8.32 -13.12
#